data_AF-K8F769-F1
#
_entry.id   AF-K8F769-F1
#
_cell.length_a   1.000
_cell.length_b   1.000
_cell.length_c   1.000
_cell.angle_alpha   90.00
_cell.angle_beta   90.00
_cell.angle_gamma   90.00
#
_symmetry.space_group_name_H-M   'P 1'
#
loop_
_entity.id
_entity.type
_entity.pdbx_description
1 polymer ?
#
loop_
_entity_poly.entity_id
_entity_poly.type
_entity_poly.pdbx_seq_one_letter_code
_entity_poly.pdbx_strand_id
1 'polypeptide(L)'
;MNPGKGGGRWAGREGQDFLSQVVESSCVDYAGIHVWPDAWDVETPEFQKQFILNRAKLVNGKKPFVLEEFGIIVGKSPEERKEDMKKRDMYFKNAFETTEKLAKENKISGSMFWHFYDENVGPGRFGVRTSDASTWKMIENHAKFMARLSGLQTSCPVAAENDVSTQSSS
;
A
#
# COMPACT_ATOMS: atom_id res chain seq x y z
N MET A 1 -2.98 -16.55 0.90
CA MET A 1 -4.37 -17.04 0.97
C MET A 1 -5.24 -16.01 1.67
N ASN A 2 -6.40 -15.70 1.06
CA ASN A 2 -7.46 -14.89 1.64
C ASN A 2 -7.90 -15.44 3.01
N PRO A 3 -8.54 -14.62 3.85
CA PRO A 3 -8.78 -14.99 5.24
C PRO A 3 -9.84 -16.08 5.48
N GLY A 4 -10.44 -16.65 4.43
CA GLY A 4 -11.50 -17.67 4.57
C GLY A 4 -12.79 -17.17 5.23
N LYS A 5 -12.91 -15.85 5.45
CA LYS A 5 -14.10 -15.16 5.97
C LYS A 5 -14.87 -14.50 4.84
N GLY A 6 -16.18 -14.38 5.01
CA GLY A 6 -17.10 -13.75 4.04
C GLY A 6 -16.86 -14.21 2.60
N GLY A 7 -16.73 -13.24 1.70
CA GLY A 7 -16.39 -13.46 0.29
C GLY A 7 -15.04 -14.14 0.06
N GLY A 8 -14.12 -14.14 1.03
CA GLY A 8 -12.75 -14.65 0.89
C GLY A 8 -12.58 -16.18 0.84
N ARG A 9 -13.66 -16.98 0.91
CA ARG A 9 -13.59 -18.46 0.85
C ARG A 9 -13.21 -19.01 -0.53
N TRP A 10 -13.37 -18.23 -1.59
CA TRP A 10 -13.05 -18.70 -2.96
C TRP A 10 -11.57 -19.10 -3.10
N ALA A 11 -10.64 -18.37 -2.47
CA ALA A 11 -9.21 -18.62 -2.65
C ALA A 11 -8.80 -20.04 -2.24
N GLY A 12 -9.36 -20.56 -1.14
CA GLY A 12 -9.11 -21.94 -0.71
C GLY A 12 -9.75 -22.97 -1.63
N ARG A 13 -10.91 -22.65 -2.26
CA ARG A 13 -11.56 -23.52 -3.25
C ARG A 13 -10.81 -23.57 -4.58
N GLU A 14 -10.16 -22.47 -4.94
CA GLU A 14 -9.26 -22.39 -6.11
C GLU A 14 -7.85 -22.93 -5.81
N GLY A 15 -7.66 -23.60 -4.66
CA GLY A 15 -6.42 -24.29 -4.34
C GLY A 15 -5.23 -23.39 -3.96
N GLN A 16 -5.45 -22.11 -3.63
CA GLN A 16 -4.35 -21.24 -3.21
C GLN A 16 -3.80 -21.66 -1.85
N ASP A 17 -2.51 -21.95 -1.74
CA ASP A 17 -1.83 -22.18 -0.47
C ASP A 17 -0.57 -21.33 -0.36
N PHE A 18 -0.61 -20.36 0.55
CA PHE A 18 0.48 -19.39 0.71
C PHE A 18 1.77 -20.03 1.23
N LEU A 19 1.67 -21.02 2.13
CA LEU A 19 2.87 -21.56 2.75
C LEU A 19 3.61 -22.45 1.75
N SER A 20 2.93 -23.46 1.21
CA SER A 20 3.57 -24.42 0.31
C SER A 20 3.92 -23.82 -1.06
N GLN A 21 3.03 -23.02 -1.66
CA GLN A 21 3.24 -22.53 -3.04
C GLN A 21 4.15 -21.30 -3.11
N VAL A 22 4.18 -20.46 -2.07
CA VAL A 22 4.94 -19.19 -2.08
C VAL A 22 6.12 -19.25 -1.12
N VAL A 23 5.88 -19.49 0.17
CA VAL A 23 6.94 -19.38 1.19
C VAL A 23 7.97 -20.51 1.08
N GLU A 24 7.53 -21.76 0.87
CA GLU A 24 8.38 -22.95 0.85
C GLU A 24 8.93 -23.31 -0.53
N SER A 25 8.29 -22.85 -1.60
CA SER A 25 8.72 -23.11 -2.98
C SER A 25 10.09 -22.48 -3.27
N SER A 26 11.04 -23.21 -3.84
CA SER A 26 12.34 -22.64 -4.25
C SER A 26 12.27 -21.81 -5.54
N CYS A 27 11.17 -21.88 -6.29
CA CYS A 27 11.01 -21.20 -7.59
C CYS A 27 10.40 -19.81 -7.49
N VAL A 28 9.97 -19.38 -6.30
CA VAL A 28 9.30 -18.10 -6.07
C VAL A 28 10.23 -17.19 -5.29
N ASP A 29 10.59 -16.02 -5.82
CA ASP A 29 11.62 -15.18 -5.22
C ASP A 29 11.12 -14.28 -4.08
N TYR A 30 9.84 -13.93 -4.06
CA TYR A 30 9.24 -13.08 -3.04
C TYR A 30 7.81 -13.51 -2.69
N ALA A 31 7.34 -13.07 -1.53
CA ALA A 31 5.97 -13.28 -1.08
C ALA A 31 5.16 -11.98 -1.19
N GLY A 32 4.01 -12.04 -1.86
CA GLY A 32 3.05 -10.95 -1.96
C GLY A 32 1.74 -11.28 -1.25
N ILE A 33 1.08 -10.26 -0.68
CA ILE A 33 -0.31 -10.36 -0.22
C ILE A 33 -1.15 -9.19 -0.69
N HIS A 34 -2.42 -9.48 -0.95
CA HIS A 34 -3.47 -8.50 -1.21
C HIS A 34 -4.35 -8.40 0.04
N VAL A 35 -4.86 -7.22 0.38
CA VAL A 35 -5.80 -7.02 1.50
C VAL A 35 -7.00 -6.19 1.07
N TRP A 36 -8.16 -6.86 1.03
CA TRP A 36 -9.41 -6.30 0.50
C TRP A 36 -10.58 -6.41 1.50
N PRO A 37 -10.61 -5.58 2.56
CA PRO A 37 -11.61 -5.69 3.63
C PRO A 37 -13.05 -5.67 3.12
N ASP A 38 -13.40 -4.75 2.21
CA ASP A 38 -14.76 -4.65 1.66
C ASP A 38 -15.15 -5.89 0.82
N ALA A 39 -14.20 -6.52 0.11
CA ALA A 39 -14.46 -7.71 -0.70
C ALA A 39 -14.56 -8.99 0.15
N TRP A 40 -13.92 -8.98 1.32
CA TRP A 40 -13.91 -10.11 2.24
C TRP A 40 -15.00 -10.02 3.31
N ASP A 41 -15.78 -8.94 3.30
CA ASP A 41 -16.79 -8.65 4.30
C ASP A 41 -16.18 -8.60 5.71
N VAL A 42 -15.08 -7.83 5.83
CA VAL A 42 -14.39 -7.63 7.11
C VAL A 42 -14.27 -6.14 7.40
N GLU A 43 -14.72 -5.75 8.59
CA GLU A 43 -15.05 -4.35 8.84
C GLU A 43 -14.02 -3.57 9.64
N THR A 44 -12.96 -4.19 10.18
CA THR A 44 -12.04 -3.50 11.09
C THR A 44 -10.59 -3.35 10.60
N PRO A 45 -9.95 -2.17 10.80
CA PRO A 45 -8.51 -2.00 10.59
C PRO A 45 -7.66 -2.97 11.43
N GLU A 46 -8.09 -3.33 12.63
CA GLU A 46 -7.35 -4.30 13.46
C GLU A 46 -7.26 -5.66 12.77
N PHE A 47 -8.30 -6.09 12.04
CA PHE A 47 -8.22 -7.29 11.24
C PHE A 47 -7.18 -7.18 10.12
N GLN A 48 -7.15 -6.08 9.37
CA GLN A 48 -6.14 -5.84 8.33
C GLN A 48 -4.73 -5.96 8.91
N LYS A 49 -4.50 -5.31 10.05
CA LYS A 49 -3.22 -5.36 10.77
C LYS A 49 -2.85 -6.78 11.16
N GLN A 50 -3.75 -7.52 11.81
CA GLN A 50 -3.49 -8.90 12.22
C GLN A 50 -3.24 -9.81 11.01
N PHE A 51 -3.96 -9.59 9.90
CA PHE A 51 -3.72 -10.34 8.67
C PHE A 51 -2.31 -10.11 8.15
N ILE A 52 -1.86 -8.86 8.02
CA ILE A 52 -0.50 -8.52 7.57
C ILE A 52 0.55 -9.13 8.50
N LEU A 53 0.39 -8.96 9.83
CA LEU A 53 1.33 -9.50 10.84
C LEU A 53 1.43 -11.03 10.76
N ASN A 54 0.30 -11.72 10.60
CA ASN A 54 0.28 -13.17 10.50
C ASN A 54 0.96 -13.67 9.22
N ARG A 55 0.84 -12.94 8.09
CA ARG A 55 1.53 -13.30 6.85
C ARG A 55 3.03 -13.04 6.93
N ALA A 56 3.45 -11.92 7.51
CA ALA A 56 4.86 -11.65 7.80
C ALA A 56 5.48 -12.75 8.69
N LYS A 57 4.73 -13.22 9.71
CA LYS A 57 5.16 -14.32 10.59
C LYS A 57 5.33 -15.65 9.83
N LEU A 58 4.48 -15.95 8.86
CA LEU A 58 4.62 -17.15 8.03
C LEU A 58 5.84 -17.07 7.11
N VAL A 59 6.10 -15.91 6.50
CA VAL A 59 7.30 -15.69 5.68
C VAL A 59 8.57 -15.81 6.53
N ASN A 60 8.53 -15.27 7.77
CA ASN A 60 9.62 -15.36 8.75
C ASN A 60 10.99 -14.94 8.19
N GLY A 61 11.03 -13.92 7.33
CA GLY A 61 12.26 -13.42 6.71
C GLY A 61 12.92 -14.36 5.71
N LYS A 62 12.30 -15.50 5.35
CA LYS A 62 12.85 -16.44 4.35
C LYS A 62 12.96 -15.82 2.95
N LYS A 63 12.12 -14.82 2.66
CA LYS A 63 12.01 -14.13 1.38
C LYS A 63 11.59 -12.68 1.58
N PRO A 64 11.86 -11.78 0.61
CA PRO A 64 11.21 -10.47 0.56
C PRO A 64 9.69 -10.62 0.67
N PHE A 65 9.05 -9.76 1.44
CA PHE A 65 7.60 -9.77 1.68
C PHE A 65 7.01 -8.42 1.32
N VAL A 66 5.93 -8.38 0.54
CA VAL A 66 5.31 -7.14 0.06
C VAL A 66 3.81 -7.18 0.33
N LEU A 67 3.27 -6.09 0.88
CA LEU A 67 1.83 -5.81 0.84
C LEU A 67 1.52 -5.24 -0.56
N GLU A 68 1.24 -6.11 -1.52
CA GLU A 68 1.26 -5.76 -2.94
C GLU A 68 -0.04 -5.09 -3.43
N GLU A 69 -1.15 -5.33 -2.73
CA GLU A 69 -2.38 -4.57 -2.94
C GLU A 69 -3.10 -4.35 -1.62
N PHE A 70 -3.62 -3.14 -1.42
CA PHE A 70 -4.65 -2.87 -0.44
C PHE A 70 -5.46 -1.65 -0.85
N GLY A 71 -6.72 -1.61 -0.41
CA GLY A 71 -7.57 -0.45 -0.65
C GLY A 71 -8.94 -0.59 0.01
N ILE A 72 -9.65 0.53 0.05
CA ILE A 72 -11.03 0.63 0.55
C ILE A 72 -11.89 1.27 -0.53
N ILE A 73 -13.09 0.73 -0.69
CA ILE A 73 -14.11 1.23 -1.59
C ILE A 73 -14.57 2.60 -1.09
N VAL A 74 -14.56 3.57 -1.99
CA VAL A 74 -15.17 4.87 -1.82
C VAL A 74 -16.30 5.00 -2.84
N GLY A 75 -17.46 5.43 -2.37
CA GLY A 75 -18.63 5.68 -3.18
C GLY A 75 -18.42 6.76 -4.25
N LYS A 76 -19.40 6.86 -5.14
CA LYS A 76 -19.34 7.78 -6.29
C LYS A 76 -19.98 9.12 -5.99
N SER A 77 -20.98 9.14 -5.10
CA SER A 77 -21.67 10.39 -4.76
C SER A 77 -20.87 11.22 -3.74
N PRO A 78 -20.99 12.56 -3.74
CA PRO A 78 -20.36 13.41 -2.72
C PRO A 78 -20.70 13.00 -1.28
N GLU A 79 -21.92 12.54 -1.06
CA GLU A 79 -22.43 12.12 0.25
C GLU A 79 -21.76 10.82 0.72
N GLU A 80 -21.68 9.81 -0.15
CA GLU A 80 -20.98 8.54 0.12
C GLU A 80 -19.49 8.80 0.40
N ARG A 81 -18.86 9.63 -0.43
CA ARG A 81 -17.43 9.94 -0.32
C ARG A 81 -17.04 10.50 1.03
N LYS A 82 -17.89 11.31 1.68
CA LYS A 82 -17.52 12.00 2.92
C LYS A 82 -17.18 11.02 4.06
N GLU A 83 -17.94 9.93 4.20
CA GLU A 83 -17.69 8.93 5.23
C GLU A 83 -16.67 7.89 4.76
N ASP A 84 -16.76 7.47 3.51
CA ASP A 84 -15.85 6.46 2.96
C ASP A 84 -14.41 6.97 2.90
N MET A 85 -14.17 8.26 2.70
CA MET A 85 -12.82 8.83 2.74
C MET A 85 -12.21 8.75 4.14
N LYS A 86 -12.99 8.93 5.21
CA LYS A 86 -12.49 8.73 6.58
C LYS A 86 -12.16 7.26 6.83
N LYS A 87 -13.02 6.35 6.37
CA LYS A 87 -12.78 4.91 6.43
C LYS A 87 -11.50 4.57 5.68
N ARG A 88 -11.34 5.04 4.44
CA ARG A 88 -10.11 4.87 3.64
C ARG A 88 -8.89 5.35 4.41
N ASP A 89 -8.93 6.54 4.98
CA ASP A 89 -7.82 7.11 5.74
C ASP A 89 -7.43 6.24 6.95
N MET A 90 -8.40 5.70 7.68
CA MET A 90 -8.14 4.76 8.79
C MET A 90 -7.41 3.50 8.34
N TYR A 91 -7.84 2.90 7.22
CA TYR A 91 -7.22 1.69 6.68
C TYR A 91 -5.85 1.96 6.06
N PHE A 92 -5.66 3.09 5.38
CA PHE A 92 -4.36 3.49 4.83
C PHE A 92 -3.37 3.74 5.95
N LYS A 93 -3.76 4.50 6.97
CA LYS A 93 -2.95 4.71 8.17
C LYS A 93 -2.53 3.38 8.81
N ASN A 94 -3.48 2.48 9.01
CA ASN A 94 -3.21 1.18 9.62
C ASN A 94 -2.29 0.28 8.77
N ALA A 95 -2.48 0.27 7.44
CA ALA A 95 -1.60 -0.46 6.51
C ALA A 95 -0.17 0.09 6.54
N PHE A 96 -0.01 1.42 6.47
CA PHE A 96 1.31 2.06 6.51
C PHE A 96 1.98 1.88 7.86
N GLU A 97 1.32 2.17 8.98
CA GLU A 97 1.92 2.00 10.32
C GLU A 97 2.35 0.54 10.57
N THR A 98 1.56 -0.43 10.12
CA THR A 98 1.91 -1.86 10.23
C THR A 98 3.12 -2.19 9.36
N THR A 99 3.13 -1.73 8.10
CA THR A 99 4.23 -1.95 7.15
C THR A 99 5.52 -1.31 7.64
N GLU A 100 5.49 -0.05 8.07
CA GLU A 100 6.64 0.69 8.58
C GLU A 100 7.24 0.03 9.83
N LYS A 101 6.39 -0.47 10.73
CA LYS A 101 6.85 -1.23 11.89
C LYS A 101 7.58 -2.51 11.48
N LEU A 102 6.99 -3.29 10.57
CA LEU A 102 7.62 -4.51 10.06
C LEU A 102 8.90 -4.21 9.28
N ALA A 103 8.96 -3.09 8.56
CA ALA A 103 10.10 -2.70 7.74
C ALA A 103 11.30 -2.37 8.62
N LYS A 104 11.09 -1.67 9.74
CA LYS A 104 12.14 -1.44 10.77
C LYS A 104 12.75 -2.73 11.30
N GLU A 105 11.99 -3.82 11.28
CA GLU A 105 12.42 -5.15 11.72
C GLU A 105 12.93 -6.02 10.54
N ASN A 106 13.07 -5.48 9.33
CA ASN A 106 13.39 -6.20 8.09
C ASN A 106 12.43 -7.36 7.77
N LYS A 107 11.16 -7.26 8.21
CA LYS A 107 10.13 -8.31 8.03
C LYS A 107 9.18 -8.04 6.86
N ILE A 108 9.28 -6.86 6.24
CA ILE A 108 8.54 -6.49 5.02
C ILE A 108 9.42 -5.55 4.19
N SER A 109 9.32 -5.66 2.88
CA SER A 109 10.11 -4.92 1.90
C SER A 109 9.37 -3.71 1.35
N GLY A 110 8.05 -3.62 1.51
CA GLY A 110 7.27 -2.46 1.10
C GLY A 110 5.76 -2.70 1.04
N SER A 111 5.05 -1.68 0.58
CA SER A 111 3.62 -1.75 0.29
C SER A 111 3.26 -0.99 -0.99
N MET A 112 2.18 -1.42 -1.65
CA MET A 112 1.60 -0.77 -2.81
C MET A 112 0.09 -0.65 -2.59
N PHE A 113 -0.42 0.59 -2.60
CA PHE A 113 -1.86 0.82 -2.53
C PHE A 113 -2.48 0.59 -3.90
N TRP A 114 -3.72 0.13 -3.91
CA TRP A 114 -4.51 -0.01 -5.13
C TRP A 114 -5.65 1.01 -5.12
N HIS A 115 -5.70 1.96 -6.05
CA HIS A 115 -4.62 2.26 -7.00
C HIS A 115 -4.60 3.74 -7.36
N PHE A 116 -3.49 4.18 -7.93
CA PHE A 116 -3.35 5.56 -8.39
C PHE A 116 -4.23 5.79 -9.63
N TYR A 117 -5.01 6.87 -9.61
CA TYR A 117 -5.63 7.46 -10.79
C TYR A 117 -5.13 8.88 -10.99
N ASP A 118 -4.92 9.23 -12.25
CA ASP A 118 -4.88 10.63 -12.66
C ASP A 118 -6.24 11.31 -12.39
N GLU A 119 -6.22 12.63 -12.18
CA GLU A 119 -7.42 13.42 -11.89
C GLU A 119 -8.50 13.28 -12.96
N ASN A 120 -8.11 13.02 -14.21
CA ASN A 120 -9.02 12.94 -15.36
C ASN A 120 -9.54 11.52 -15.62
N VAL A 121 -9.08 10.51 -14.89
CA VAL A 121 -9.60 9.15 -14.99
C VAL A 121 -10.69 8.96 -13.94
N GLY A 122 -11.88 8.51 -14.36
CA GLY A 122 -13.02 8.29 -13.47
C GLY A 122 -12.59 7.52 -12.20
N PRO A 123 -13.04 7.93 -11.00
CA PRO A 123 -12.35 7.61 -9.74
C PRO A 123 -12.36 6.12 -9.37
N GLY A 124 -13.03 5.26 -10.17
CA GLY A 124 -13.30 3.87 -9.84
C GLY A 124 -13.95 3.76 -8.47
N ARG A 125 -13.80 2.59 -7.84
CA ARG A 125 -14.20 2.38 -6.44
C ARG A 125 -13.01 2.46 -5.48
N PHE A 126 -11.81 2.15 -5.96
CA PHE A 126 -10.59 2.10 -5.15
C PHE A 126 -9.58 3.20 -5.47
N GLY A 127 -9.87 4.03 -6.47
CA GLY A 127 -8.94 5.03 -6.95
C GLY A 127 -8.57 6.05 -5.89
N VAL A 128 -7.26 6.34 -5.82
CA VAL A 128 -6.69 7.45 -5.06
C VAL A 128 -6.12 8.45 -6.04
N ARG A 129 -6.48 9.71 -5.85
CA ARG A 129 -6.00 10.84 -6.65
C ARG A 129 -5.10 11.74 -5.82
N THR A 130 -4.34 12.62 -6.48
CA THR A 130 -3.54 13.63 -5.77
C THR A 130 -4.42 14.63 -5.01
N SER A 131 -5.65 14.85 -5.50
CA SER A 131 -6.68 15.67 -4.87
C SER A 131 -7.31 15.05 -3.61
N ASP A 132 -7.14 13.74 -3.38
CA ASP A 132 -7.52 13.07 -2.12
C ASP A 132 -6.50 13.42 -1.01
N ALA A 133 -6.43 14.71 -0.66
CA ALA A 133 -5.30 15.31 0.04
C ALA A 133 -4.88 14.59 1.34
N SER A 134 -5.84 14.09 2.13
CA SER A 134 -5.55 13.36 3.37
C SER A 134 -4.89 12.02 3.10
N THR A 135 -5.47 11.21 2.21
CA THR A 135 -4.92 9.92 1.78
C THR A 135 -3.57 10.10 1.08
N TRP A 136 -3.49 11.06 0.15
CA TRP A 136 -2.26 11.35 -0.59
C TRP A 136 -1.11 11.77 0.33
N LYS A 137 -1.41 12.59 1.35
CA LYS A 137 -0.40 12.98 2.33
C LYS A 137 0.18 11.79 3.08
N MET A 138 -0.65 10.79 3.41
CA MET A 138 -0.18 9.56 4.04
C MET A 138 0.71 8.73 3.11
N ILE A 139 0.36 8.65 1.82
CA ILE A 139 1.19 7.99 0.80
C ILE A 139 2.56 8.66 0.70
N GLU A 140 2.62 9.99 0.60
CA GLU A 140 3.89 10.73 0.57
C GLU A 140 4.75 10.49 1.81
N ASN A 141 4.12 10.53 2.99
CA ASN A 141 4.80 10.32 4.26
C ASN A 141 5.36 8.90 4.36
N HIS A 142 4.59 7.90 3.94
CA HIS A 142 5.01 6.51 3.89
C HIS A 142 6.19 6.31 2.92
N ALA A 143 6.10 6.86 1.70
CA ALA A 143 7.17 6.78 0.71
C ALA A 143 8.47 7.41 1.24
N LYS A 144 8.39 8.59 1.88
CA LYS A 144 9.55 9.24 2.52
C LYS A 144 10.09 8.45 3.71
N PHE A 145 9.23 7.80 4.48
CA PHE A 145 9.65 6.92 5.56
C PHE A 145 10.46 5.74 5.01
N MET A 146 9.93 5.03 4.01
CA MET A 146 10.58 3.86 3.42
C MET A 146 11.90 4.23 2.72
N ALA A 147 11.93 5.35 1.97
CA ALA A 147 13.16 5.85 1.34
C ALA A 147 14.26 6.14 2.37
N ARG A 148 13.93 6.80 3.49
CA ARG A 148 14.89 7.04 4.58
C ARG A 148 15.41 5.75 5.20
N LEU A 149 14.53 4.76 5.40
CA LEU A 149 14.92 3.46 5.95
C LEU A 149 15.91 2.74 5.03
N SER A 150 15.77 2.90 3.71
CA SER A 150 16.67 2.33 2.70
C SER A 150 17.92 3.17 2.41
N GLY A 151 18.12 4.31 3.09
CA GLY A 151 19.24 5.22 2.83
C GLY A 151 19.16 5.95 1.48
N LEU A 152 17.99 5.98 0.85
CA LEU A 152 17.76 6.68 -0.41
C LEU A 152 17.52 8.18 -0.16
N GLN A 153 17.99 9.02 -1.09
CA GLN A 153 17.64 10.45 -1.10
C GLN A 153 16.14 10.62 -1.33
N THR A 154 15.51 11.51 -0.54
CA THR A 154 14.06 11.77 -0.58
C THR A 154 13.65 12.89 -1.53
N SER A 155 14.62 13.45 -2.26
CA SER A 155 14.42 14.52 -3.24
C SER A 155 15.44 14.38 -4.36
N CYS A 156 15.04 14.68 -5.59
CA CYS A 156 15.99 14.89 -6.67
C CYS A 156 16.79 16.18 -6.40
N PRO A 157 18.08 16.24 -6.71
CA PRO A 157 18.79 17.51 -6.77
C PRO A 157 18.07 18.40 -7.78
N VAL A 158 17.64 19.59 -7.36
CA VAL A 158 17.25 20.62 -8.32
C VAL A 158 18.54 21.01 -9.04
N ALA A 159 18.59 20.84 -10.36
CA ALA A 159 19.71 21.37 -11.13
C ALA A 159 19.83 22.86 -10.82
N ALA A 160 21.00 23.31 -10.38
CA ALA A 160 21.23 24.73 -10.14
C ALA A 160 20.85 25.47 -11.43
N GLU A 161 19.88 26.38 -11.34
CA GLU A 161 19.63 27.34 -12.41
C GLU A 161 20.95 28.09 -12.61
N ASN A 162 21.57 27.89 -13.78
CA ASN A 162 22.65 28.75 -14.21
C ASN A 162 22.04 30.14 -14.36
N ASP A 163 22.36 31.01 -13.41
CA ASP A 163 22.04 32.43 -13.40
C ASP A 163 22.68 33.06 -14.65
N VAL A 164 21.90 33.14 -15.73
CA VAL A 164 22.29 33.88 -16.94
C VAL A 164 22.12 35.35 -16.61
N SER A 165 23.09 35.87 -15.86
CA SER A 165 23.27 37.31 -15.70
C SER A 165 23.56 37.90 -17.08
N THR A 166 22.63 38.74 -17.53
CA THR A 166 22.73 39.54 -18.74
C THR A 166 23.96 40.45 -18.67
N GLN A 167 25.02 40.09 -19.40
CA GLN A 167 25.99 41.08 -19.85
C GLN A 167 25.43 41.77 -21.10
N SER A 168 24.83 42.95 -20.91
CA SER A 168 24.68 43.89 -22.02
C SER A 168 25.99 44.67 -22.14
N SER A 169 26.64 44.53 -23.29
CA SER A 169 27.76 45.38 -23.70
C SER A 169 27.49 45.84 -25.13
N SER A 170 27.03 47.09 -25.26
CA SER A 170 27.51 48.15 -26.18
C SER A 170 26.57 49.35 -26.12
#